data_AF-A0A1A0ME52-F1
#
_entry.id   AF-A0A1A0ME52-F1
#
_cell.length_a   1.000
_cell.length_b   1.000
_cell.length_c   1.000
_cell.angle_alpha   90.00
_cell.angle_beta   90.00
_cell.angle_gamma   90.00
#
_symmetry.space_group_name_H-M   'P 1'
#
loop_
_entity.id
_entity.type
_entity.pdbx_description
1 polymer ?
#
loop_
_entity_poly.entity_id
_entity_poly.type
_entity_poly.pdbx_seq_one_letter_code
_entity_poly.pdbx_strand_id
1 'polypeptide(L)'
;MRATPDSLTRIGNQLADHGESLLALQLSCLGTAEEAHPGWVGSSALALSGLLDGWAMTSTAHIARFGEHSRGMHFAAAGFRQMEQRNTAALAWPS
;
A
#
# COMPACT_ATOMS: atom_id res chain seq x y z
N MET A 1 4.88 -13.53 18.02
CA MET A 1 4.09 -12.29 18.20
C MET A 1 2.62 -12.64 17.99
N ARG A 2 1.72 -12.34 18.94
CA ARG A 2 0.27 -12.57 18.77
C ARG A 2 -0.32 -11.41 17.96
N ALA A 3 -1.14 -11.69 16.94
CA ALA A 3 -1.86 -10.66 16.20
C ALA A 3 -3.00 -10.09 17.06
N THR A 4 -2.77 -8.94 17.69
CA THR A 4 -3.82 -8.18 18.40
C THR A 4 -4.49 -7.20 17.43
N PRO A 5 -5.76 -6.80 17.65
CA PRO A 5 -6.42 -5.79 16.82
C PRO A 5 -5.61 -4.49 16.67
N ASP A 6 -4.94 -4.06 17.73
CA ASP A 6 -4.12 -2.85 17.72
C ASP A 6 -2.83 -3.04 16.91
N SER A 7 -2.21 -4.22 17.00
CA SER A 7 -1.05 -4.55 16.15
C SER A 7 -1.43 -4.56 14.67
N LEU A 8 -2.60 -5.10 14.32
CA LEU A 8 -3.10 -5.11 12.95
C LEU A 8 -3.43 -3.70 12.46
N THR A 9 -4.10 -2.88 13.28
CA THR A 9 -4.37 -1.47 12.96
C THR A 9 -3.08 -0.69 12.71
N ARG A 10 -2.08 -0.87 13.59
CA ARG A 10 -0.77 -0.24 13.43
C ARG A 10 -0.08 -0.67 12.13
N ILE A 11 -0.06 -1.96 11.83
CA ILE A 11 0.53 -2.47 10.58
C ILE A 11 -0.21 -1.91 9.36
N GLY A 12 -1.56 -1.83 9.41
CA GLY A 12 -2.38 -1.24 8.36
C GLY A 12 -2.01 0.21 8.07
N ASN A 13 -1.84 1.03 9.11
CA ASN A 13 -1.38 2.42 8.98
C ASN A 13 0.04 2.49 8.39
N GLN A 14 0.98 1.70 8.92
CA GLN A 14 2.36 1.69 8.44
C GLN A 14 2.46 1.33 6.95
N LEU A 15 1.61 0.41 6.48
CA LEU A 15 1.55 0.05 5.06
C LEU A 15 0.97 1.16 4.19
N ALA A 16 -0.04 1.89 4.69
CA ALA A 16 -0.59 3.05 4.00
C ALA A 16 0.47 4.16 3.86
N ASP A 17 1.10 4.54 4.98
CA ASP A 17 2.14 5.58 5.02
C ASP A 17 3.31 5.25 4.07
N HIS A 18 3.73 3.98 4.05
CA HIS A 18 4.79 3.53 3.16
C HIS A 18 4.36 3.55 1.69
N GLY A 19 3.12 3.14 1.39
CA GLY A 19 2.56 3.22 0.05
C GLY A 19 2.50 4.65 -0.48
N GLU A 20 2.11 5.61 0.35
CA GLU A 20 2.08 7.04 0.00
C GLU A 20 3.49 7.60 -0.24
N SER A 21 4.45 7.25 0.63
CA SER A 21 5.85 7.67 0.47
C SER A 21 6.46 7.15 -0.83
N LEU A 22 6.19 5.88 -1.19
CA LEU A 22 6.63 5.31 -2.45
C LEU A 22 5.96 5.96 -3.67
N LEU A 23 4.66 6.27 -3.58
CA LEU A 23 3.95 6.99 -4.64
C LEU A 23 4.54 8.38 -4.87
N ALA A 24 4.84 9.12 -3.80
CA ALA A 24 5.45 10.45 -3.91
C ALA A 24 6.83 10.38 -4.60
N LEU A 25 7.66 9.41 -4.22
CA LEU A 25 8.96 9.18 -4.86
C LEU A 25 8.80 8.81 -6.34
N GLN A 26 7.85 7.93 -6.67
CA GLN A 26 7.55 7.54 -8.05
C GLN A 26 7.21 8.76 -8.92
N LEU A 27 6.30 9.60 -8.44
CA LEU A 27 5.86 10.79 -9.17
C LEU A 27 7.01 11.79 -9.37
N SER A 28 7.87 11.95 -8.35
CA SER A 28 9.07 12.77 -8.48
C SER A 28 10.01 12.25 -9.56
N CYS A 29 10.30 10.95 -9.57
CA CYS A 29 11.17 10.36 -10.58
C CYS A 29 10.58 10.43 -11.99
N LEU A 30 9.27 10.20 -12.11
CA LEU A 30 8.55 10.33 -13.38
C LEU A 30 8.63 11.77 -13.90
N GLY A 31 8.38 12.76 -13.05
CA GLY A 31 8.49 14.18 -13.42
C GLY A 31 9.89 14.55 -13.93
N THR A 32 10.95 14.12 -13.25
CA THR A 32 12.33 14.33 -13.73
C THR A 32 12.58 13.66 -15.09
N ALA A 33 11.98 12.49 -15.33
CA ALA A 33 12.14 11.78 -16.60
C ALA A 33 11.34 12.45 -17.73
N GLU A 34 10.14 12.94 -17.46
CA GLU A 34 9.31 13.73 -18.39
C GLU A 34 10.00 15.04 -18.78
N GLU A 35 10.64 15.72 -17.83
CA GLU A 35 11.45 16.92 -18.08
C GLU A 35 12.64 16.64 -19.00
N ALA A 36 13.28 15.48 -18.86
CA ALA A 36 14.42 15.07 -19.68
C ALA A 36 14.02 14.52 -21.06
N HIS A 37 12.77 14.06 -21.21
CA HIS A 37 12.27 13.35 -22.38
C HIS A 37 12.48 14.07 -23.72
N PRO A 38 12.31 15.40 -23.84
CA PRO A 38 12.54 16.11 -25.11
C PRO A 38 13.99 16.02 -25.62
N GLY A 39 14.95 15.74 -24.73
CA GLY A 39 16.37 15.59 -25.09
C GLY A 39 16.75 14.17 -25.54
N TRP A 40 15.85 13.21 -25.43
CA TRP A 40 16.13 11.82 -25.78
C TRP A 40 16.00 11.59 -27.28
N VAL A 41 17.04 11.03 -27.90
CA VAL A 41 17.08 10.75 -29.34
C VAL A 41 17.50 9.32 -29.66
N GLY A 42 17.04 8.81 -30.80
CA GLY A 42 17.43 7.51 -31.34
C GLY A 42 16.82 6.30 -30.64
N SER A 43 17.37 5.12 -30.90
CA SER A 43 16.88 3.84 -30.37
C SER A 43 16.95 3.75 -28.84
N SER A 44 17.93 4.42 -28.23
CA SER A 44 18.06 4.56 -26.78
C SER A 44 16.87 5.29 -26.15
N ALA A 45 16.32 6.32 -26.81
CA ALA A 45 15.14 7.05 -26.31
C ALA A 45 13.90 6.16 -26.20
N LEU A 46 13.67 5.32 -27.22
CA LEU A 46 12.58 4.35 -27.23
C LEU A 46 12.75 3.31 -26.11
N ALA A 47 13.97 2.81 -25.92
CA ALA A 47 14.25 1.86 -24.84
C ALA A 47 14.04 2.48 -23.45
N LEU A 48 14.51 3.71 -23.23
CA LEU A 48 14.30 4.47 -21.99
C LEU A 48 12.80 4.71 -21.72
N SER A 49 12.03 5.04 -22.74
CA SER A 49 10.57 5.22 -22.62
C SER A 49 9.88 3.92 -22.23
N GLY A 50 10.24 2.80 -22.86
CA GLY A 50 9.71 1.48 -22.48
C GLY A 50 10.06 1.07 -21.05
N LEU A 51 11.25 1.46 -20.55
CA LEU A 51 11.62 1.25 -19.14
C LEU A 51 10.77 2.09 -18.19
N LEU A 52 10.47 3.36 -18.54
CA LEU A 52 9.57 4.20 -17.74
C LEU A 52 8.14 3.65 -17.70
N ASP A 53 7.61 3.20 -18.84
CA ASP A 53 6.27 2.60 -18.91
C ASP A 53 6.19 1.34 -18.03
N GLY A 54 7.19 0.47 -18.14
CA GLY A 54 7.29 -0.74 -17.31
C GLY A 54 7.40 -0.42 -15.81
N TRP A 55 8.16 0.61 -15.47
CA TRP A 55 8.25 1.10 -14.10
C TRP A 55 6.91 1.64 -13.60
N ALA A 56 6.26 2.53 -14.34
CA ALA A 56 4.96 3.10 -13.99
C ALA A 56 3.92 2.01 -13.73
N MET A 57 3.79 1.03 -14.63
CA MET A 57 2.88 -0.11 -14.49
C MET A 57 3.18 -0.91 -13.21
N THR A 58 4.45 -1.23 -12.97
CA THR A 58 4.86 -2.04 -11.80
C THR A 58 4.61 -1.28 -10.49
N SER A 59 4.92 0.03 -10.45
CA SER A 59 4.70 0.88 -9.29
C SER A 59 3.21 1.02 -8.97
N THR A 60 2.35 1.24 -9.96
CA THR A 60 0.89 1.27 -9.75
C THR A 60 0.38 -0.05 -9.17
N ALA A 61 0.81 -1.19 -9.72
CA ALA A 61 0.44 -2.50 -9.20
C ALA A 61 0.94 -2.71 -7.75
N HIS A 62 2.14 -2.21 -7.43
CA HIS A 62 2.71 -2.33 -6.09
C HIS A 62 1.96 -1.48 -5.07
N ILE A 63 1.65 -0.22 -5.39
CA ILE A 63 0.87 0.69 -4.53
C ILE A 63 -0.53 0.13 -4.28
N ALA A 64 -1.18 -0.44 -5.30
CA ALA A 64 -2.47 -1.10 -5.14
C ALA A 64 -2.39 -2.27 -4.13
N ARG A 65 -1.29 -3.03 -4.14
CA ARG A 65 -1.05 -4.11 -3.16
C ARG A 65 -0.83 -3.58 -1.75
N PHE A 66 -0.12 -2.47 -1.56
CA PHE A 66 -0.02 -1.82 -0.24
C PHE A 66 -1.39 -1.41 0.30
N GLY A 67 -2.20 -0.75 -0.55
CA GLY A 67 -3.55 -0.36 -0.18
C GLY A 67 -4.44 -1.55 0.17
N GLU A 68 -4.38 -2.63 -0.61
CA GLU A 68 -5.12 -3.85 -0.34
C GLU A 68 -4.71 -4.50 0.98
N HIS A 69 -3.40 -4.60 1.22
CA HIS A 69 -2.89 -5.18 2.46
C HIS A 69 -3.28 -4.33 3.67
N SER A 70 -3.14 -3.00 3.57
CA SER A 70 -3.56 -2.06 4.61
C SER A 70 -5.04 -2.24 4.97
N ARG A 71 -5.93 -2.24 3.96
CA ARG A 71 -7.36 -2.51 4.15
C ARG A 71 -7.63 -3.86 4.79
N GLY A 72 -6.93 -4.91 4.34
CA GLY A 72 -7.04 -6.25 4.91
C GLY A 72 -6.69 -6.29 6.40
N MET A 73 -5.64 -5.57 6.82
CA MET A 73 -5.27 -5.46 8.23
C MET A 73 -6.33 -4.74 9.06
N HIS A 74 -6.88 -3.63 8.55
CA HIS A 74 -7.97 -2.92 9.22
C HIS A 74 -9.24 -3.77 9.34
N PHE A 75 -9.59 -4.51 8.28
CA PHE A 75 -10.74 -5.41 8.30
C PHE A 75 -10.55 -6.55 9.33
N ALA A 76 -9.37 -7.16 9.36
CA ALA A 76 -9.05 -8.19 10.34
C ALA A 76 -9.09 -7.66 11.78
N ALA A 77 -8.55 -6.45 12.03
CA ALA A 77 -8.62 -5.80 13.32
C ALA A 77 -10.07 -5.57 13.78
N ALA A 78 -10.94 -5.10 12.89
CA ALA A 78 -12.36 -4.90 13.17
C ALA A 78 -13.07 -6.23 13.49
N GLY A 79 -12.79 -7.28 12.71
CA GLY A 79 -13.33 -8.62 12.95
C GLY A 79 -12.95 -9.18 14.33
N PHE A 80 -11.69 -9.03 14.74
CA PHE A 80 -11.24 -9.46 16.05
C PHE A 80 -11.88 -8.66 17.20
N ARG A 81 -12.00 -7.33 17.09
CA ARG A 81 -12.70 -6.52 18.10
C ARG A 81 -14.17 -6.94 18.25
N GLN A 82 -14.85 -7.19 17.13
CA GLN A 82 -16.24 -7.65 17.17
C GLN A 82 -16.38 -9.02 17.85
N MET A 83 -15.45 -9.95 17.60
CA MET A 83 -15.45 -11.26 18.24
C MET A 83 -15.21 -11.14 19.76
N GLU A 84 -14.25 -10.31 20.17
CA GLU A 84 -13.95 -10.05 21.59
C GLU A 84 -15.14 -9.42 22.32
N GLN A 85 -15.83 -8.47 21.70
CA GLN A 85 -17.05 -7.86 22.24
C GLN A 85 -18.17 -8.88 22.44
N ARG A 86 -18.42 -9.76 21.45
CA ARG A 86 -19.43 -10.82 21.56
C ARG A 86 -19.10 -11.80 22.68
N ASN A 87 -17.85 -12.23 22.79
CA ASN A 87 -17.41 -13.13 23.86
C ASN A 87 -17.56 -12.48 25.23
N THR A 88 -17.19 -11.20 25.35
CA THR A 88 -17.33 -10.44 26.60
C THR A 88 -18.80 -10.31 27.01
N ALA A 89 -19.69 -10.02 26.07
CA ALA A 89 -21.13 -9.95 26.32
C ALA A 89 -21.71 -11.30 26.75
N ALA A 90 -21.30 -12.40 26.13
CA ALA A 90 -21.73 -13.75 26.51
C ALA A 90 -21.27 -14.14 27.92
N LEU A 91 -20.06 -13.73 28.32
CA LEU A 91 -19.53 -13.97 29.67
C LEU A 91 -20.16 -13.06 30.73
N ALA A 92 -20.59 -11.85 30.36
CA ALA A 92 -21.25 -10.91 31.26
C ALA A 92 -22.69 -11.31 31.61
N TRP A 93 -23.30 -12.20 30.81
CA TRP A 93 -24.61 -12.78 31.10
C TRP A 93 -24.50 -14.31 31.25
N PRO A 94 -23.95 -14.80 32.37
CA PRO A 94 -23.89 -16.24 32.63
C PRO A 94 -25.33 -16.76 32.83
N SER A 95 -25.67 -17.82 32.09
CA SER A 95 -26.93 -18.57 32.24
C SER A 95 -26.93 -19.37 33.54
#